data_AF-E8Z6D1-F1
#
_entry.id   AF-E8Z6D1-F1
#
_cell.length_a   1.000
_cell.length_b   1.000
_cell.length_c   1.000
_cell.angle_alpha   90.00
_cell.angle_beta   90.00
_cell.angle_gamma   90.00
#
_symmetry.space_group_name_H-M   'P 1'
#
loop_
_entity.id
_entity.type
_entity.pdbx_description
1 polymer ?
#
loop_
_entity_poly.entity_id
_entity_poly.type
_entity_poly.pdbx_seq_one_letter_code
_entity_poly.pdbx_strand_id
1 'polypeptide(L)'
;SVCSGGTLVVCPLAMATTSGFRLLFQQGKWYHYLGGVTVTVGANLGFLYGMGRCYRWWFEDDLRTSRAFRDHYGQPTEAQRLHVFRCAAKDWDRTIGMVERACADNHRKEWLPKARGDVLEVAMGTGRCMEMIATSKDVRSYVGIDVLEEMLEVAREKLSGLQIPARVEKVRIG
;
A
#
# COMPACT_ATOMS: atom_id res chain seq x y z
N SER A 1 -48.84 -5.93 39.02
CA SER A 1 -48.56 -6.47 40.36
C SER A 1 -48.76 -7.98 40.32
N VAL A 2 -47.66 -8.75 40.23
CA VAL A 2 -47.60 -10.19 40.49
C VAL A 2 -46.18 -10.45 41.02
N CYS A 3 -46.09 -10.92 42.26
CA CYS A 3 -44.87 -11.45 42.87
C CYS A 3 -44.75 -12.95 42.52
N SER A 4 -43.54 -13.39 42.22
CA SER A 4 -43.01 -14.75 42.47
C SER A 4 -41.55 -14.71 42.01
N GLY A 5 -40.55 -14.74 42.89
CA GLY A 5 -40.16 -15.99 43.54
C GLY A 5 -39.31 -16.82 42.58
N GLY A 6 -38.12 -16.33 42.21
CA GLY A 6 -37.24 -16.98 41.24
C GLY A 6 -35.78 -16.87 41.67
N THR A 7 -35.33 -17.86 42.42
CA THR A 7 -33.92 -18.13 42.73
C THR A 7 -33.08 -18.03 41.45
N LEU A 8 -32.13 -17.11 41.42
CA LEU A 8 -31.10 -17.02 40.39
C LEU A 8 -30.23 -18.28 40.46
N VAL A 9 -30.58 -19.30 39.67
CA VAL A 9 -29.67 -20.40 39.36
C VAL A 9 -28.59 -19.81 38.47
N VAL A 10 -27.49 -19.37 39.09
CA VAL A 10 -26.29 -18.96 38.37
C VAL A 10 -25.77 -20.19 37.64
N CYS A 11 -25.86 -20.17 36.32
CA CYS A 11 -25.42 -21.23 35.43
C CYS A 11 -23.92 -21.51 35.69
N PRO A 12 -23.51 -22.74 36.05
CA PRO A 12 -22.10 -23.06 36.35
C PRO A 12 -21.16 -22.87 35.16
N LEU A 13 -21.71 -22.77 33.93
CA LEU A 13 -20.92 -22.61 32.72
C LEU A 13 -20.29 -21.21 32.56
N ALA A 14 -20.88 -20.17 33.17
CA ALA A 14 -20.34 -18.80 33.09
C ALA A 14 -19.16 -18.54 34.05
N MET A 15 -18.94 -19.40 35.05
CA MET A 15 -17.79 -19.29 35.96
C MET A 15 -16.55 -20.08 35.50
N ALA A 16 -16.71 -21.02 34.55
CA ALA A 16 -15.61 -21.87 34.11
C ALA A 16 -14.66 -21.17 33.11
N THR A 17 -15.12 -20.16 32.37
CA THR A 17 -14.29 -19.51 31.33
C THR A 17 -13.48 -18.32 31.85
N THR A 18 -13.91 -17.64 32.91
CA THR A 18 -13.11 -16.58 33.57
C THR A 18 -12.06 -17.14 34.53
N SER A 19 -12.24 -18.37 35.02
CA SER A 19 -11.36 -19.00 36.01
C SER A 19 -10.08 -19.58 35.37
N GLY A 20 -10.15 -20.09 34.14
CA GLY A 20 -8.97 -20.58 33.42
C GLY A 20 -7.95 -19.48 33.09
N PHE A 21 -8.43 -18.29 32.73
CA PHE A 21 -7.56 -17.13 32.47
C PHE A 21 -6.97 -16.55 33.77
N ARG A 22 -7.71 -16.54 34.89
CA ARG A 22 -7.20 -16.09 36.19
C ARG A 22 -6.14 -17.02 36.78
N LEU A 23 -6.27 -18.34 36.59
CA LEU A 23 -5.31 -19.32 37.14
C LEU A 23 -3.95 -19.29 36.44
N LEU A 24 -3.91 -19.03 35.14
CA LEU A 24 -2.65 -18.79 34.42
C LEU A 24 -1.96 -17.49 34.86
N PHE A 25 -2.74 -16.46 35.22
CA PHE A 25 -2.21 -15.19 35.72
C PHE A 25 -1.83 -15.21 37.21
N GLN A 26 -2.43 -16.07 38.05
CA GLN A 26 -2.14 -16.13 39.48
C GLN A 26 -0.98 -17.05 39.87
N GLN A 27 -0.59 -18.03 39.03
CA GLN A 27 0.56 -18.90 39.31
C GLN A 27 1.86 -18.48 38.60
N GLY A 28 1.79 -17.60 37.60
CA GLY A 28 2.98 -17.03 36.98
C GLY A 28 3.61 -15.98 37.89
N LYS A 29 4.74 -16.29 38.53
CA LYS A 29 5.45 -15.30 39.34
C LYS A 29 5.82 -14.10 38.44
N TRP A 30 5.59 -12.87 38.92
CA TRP A 30 5.70 -11.63 38.14
C TRP A 30 7.01 -11.51 37.34
N TYR A 31 8.10 -12.08 37.85
CA TYR A 31 9.41 -12.08 37.19
C TYR A 31 9.48 -12.96 35.92
N HIS A 32 8.61 -13.97 35.76
CA HIS A 32 8.48 -14.71 34.51
C HIS A 32 7.79 -13.88 33.43
N TYR A 33 6.84 -13.01 33.82
CA TYR A 33 6.21 -12.08 32.90
C TYR A 33 7.19 -10.97 32.51
N LEU A 34 7.90 -10.41 33.49
CA LEU A 34 8.95 -9.41 33.25
C LEU A 34 10.08 -9.98 32.37
N GLY A 35 10.50 -11.21 32.65
CA GLY A 35 11.49 -11.93 31.86
C GLY A 35 11.00 -12.21 30.43
N GLY A 36 9.75 -12.67 30.27
CA GLY A 36 9.14 -12.89 28.96
C GLY A 36 9.05 -11.62 28.12
N VAL A 37 8.56 -10.52 28.70
CA VAL A 37 8.50 -9.21 28.03
C VAL A 37 9.89 -8.73 27.63
N THR A 38 10.88 -8.84 28.53
CA THR A 38 12.26 -8.42 28.25
C THR A 38 12.89 -9.22 27.12
N VAL A 39 12.68 -10.54 27.09
CA VAL A 39 13.18 -11.41 26.02
C VAL A 39 12.51 -11.09 24.70
N THR A 40 11.18 -10.92 24.67
CA THR A 40 10.45 -10.61 23.43
C THR A 40 10.83 -9.23 22.88
N VAL A 41 10.93 -8.21 23.73
CA VAL A 41 11.36 -6.86 23.31
C VAL A 41 12.82 -6.89 22.85
N GLY A 42 13.71 -7.51 23.63
CA GLY A 42 15.13 -7.63 23.28
C GLY A 42 15.34 -8.38 21.96
N ALA A 43 14.63 -9.49 21.74
CA ALA A 43 14.68 -10.26 20.50
C ALA A 43 14.16 -9.46 19.30
N ASN A 44 13.03 -8.76 19.43
CA ASN A 44 12.48 -7.93 18.36
C ASN A 44 13.40 -6.75 18.02
N LEU A 45 13.96 -6.07 19.02
CA LEU A 45 14.92 -4.99 18.80
C LEU A 45 16.21 -5.49 18.15
N GLY A 46 16.73 -6.65 18.59
CA GLY A 46 17.90 -7.29 17.98
C GLY A 46 17.65 -7.68 16.52
N PHE A 47 16.46 -8.23 16.23
CA PHE A 47 16.05 -8.59 14.87
C PHE A 47 15.89 -7.35 13.98
N LEU A 48 15.19 -6.30 14.44
CA LEU A 48 15.04 -5.05 13.71
C LEU A 48 16.40 -4.36 13.47
N TYR A 49 17.29 -4.37 14.46
CA TYR A 49 18.65 -3.85 14.33
C TYR A 49 19.45 -4.64 13.27
N GLY A 50 19.36 -5.97 13.30
CA GLY A 50 19.96 -6.85 12.31
C GLY A 50 19.44 -6.57 10.90
N MET A 51 18.12 -6.45 10.72
CA MET A 51 17.53 -6.09 9.44
C MET A 51 17.96 -4.70 8.97
N GLY A 52 17.99 -3.69 9.86
CA GLY A 52 18.45 -2.34 9.52
C GLY A 52 19.91 -2.32 9.08
N ARG A 53 20.77 -3.13 9.72
CA ARG A 53 22.16 -3.35 9.34
C ARG A 53 22.30 -4.01 7.97
N CYS A 54 21.55 -5.09 7.72
CA CYS A 54 21.56 -5.80 6.43
C CYS A 54 21.01 -4.92 5.30
N TYR A 55 19.92 -4.19 5.55
CA TYR A 55 19.35 -3.23 4.60
C TYR A 55 20.37 -2.15 4.26
N ARG A 56 21.00 -1.54 5.28
CA ARG A 56 22.04 -0.54 5.04
C ARG A 56 23.15 -1.13 4.20
N TRP A 57 23.68 -2.31 4.56
CA TRP A 57 24.76 -2.95 3.81
C TRP A 57 24.38 -3.25 2.35
N TRP A 58 23.17 -3.77 2.11
CA TRP A 58 22.70 -4.12 0.77
C TRP A 58 22.51 -2.90 -0.14
N PHE A 59 22.06 -1.78 0.42
CA PHE A 59 21.76 -0.56 -0.34
C PHE A 59 22.80 0.56 -0.20
N GLU A 60 23.88 0.36 0.57
CA GLU A 60 24.89 1.40 0.81
C GLU A 60 25.56 1.83 -0.49
N ASP A 61 25.85 0.87 -1.37
CA ASP A 61 26.47 1.11 -2.68
C ASP A 61 25.53 1.85 -3.62
N ASP A 62 24.26 1.45 -3.70
CA ASP A 62 23.25 2.12 -4.52
C ASP A 62 23.00 3.55 -4.03
N LEU A 63 22.90 3.76 -2.72
CA LEU A 63 22.70 5.08 -2.12
C LEU A 63 23.92 5.97 -2.28
N ARG A 64 25.13 5.40 -2.23
CA ARG A 64 26.39 6.12 -2.46
C ARG A 64 26.52 6.51 -3.93
N THR A 65 26.25 5.59 -4.85
CA THR A 65 26.28 5.84 -6.29
C THR A 65 25.23 6.87 -6.68
N SER A 66 24.01 6.74 -6.18
CA SER A 66 22.92 7.71 -6.41
C SER A 66 23.26 9.09 -5.86
N ARG A 67 23.88 9.17 -4.68
CA ARG A 67 24.37 10.45 -4.12
C ARG A 67 25.50 11.03 -4.94
N ALA A 68 26.53 10.24 -5.26
CA ALA A 68 27.65 10.70 -6.08
C ALA A 68 27.18 11.19 -7.46
N PHE A 69 26.23 10.49 -8.09
CA PHE A 69 25.59 10.93 -9.33
C PHE A 69 24.90 12.27 -9.16
N ARG A 70 24.07 12.43 -8.11
CA ARG A 70 23.36 13.69 -7.83
C ARG A 70 24.31 14.83 -7.48
N ASP A 71 25.39 14.55 -6.75
CA ASP A 71 26.38 15.55 -6.36
C ASP A 71 27.21 16.00 -7.57
N HIS A 72 27.43 15.11 -8.54
CA HIS A 72 28.16 15.41 -9.77
C HIS A 72 27.31 16.07 -10.86
N TYR A 73 26.08 15.59 -11.09
CA TYR A 73 25.22 16.02 -12.20
C TYR A 73 24.04 16.91 -11.76
N GLY A 74 23.80 17.06 -10.46
CA GLY A 74 22.63 17.75 -9.91
C GLY A 74 21.36 16.89 -9.93
N GLN A 75 20.23 17.51 -9.54
CA GLN A 75 18.91 16.93 -9.77
C GLN A 75 18.43 17.25 -11.19
N PRO A 76 17.76 16.30 -11.87
CA PRO A 76 17.18 16.58 -13.17
C PRO A 76 16.12 17.68 -13.05
N THR A 77 16.11 18.58 -14.02
CA THR A 77 15.02 19.55 -14.19
C THR A 77 13.72 18.83 -14.54
N GLU A 78 12.59 19.49 -14.30
CA GLU A 78 11.28 18.94 -14.67
C GLU A 78 11.19 18.64 -16.17
N ALA A 79 11.78 19.47 -17.02
CA ALA A 79 11.85 19.24 -18.46
C ALA A 79 12.63 17.96 -18.82
N GLN A 80 13.75 17.69 -18.15
CA GLN A 80 14.52 16.46 -18.34
C GLN A 80 13.74 15.24 -17.85
N ARG A 81 13.07 15.33 -16.70
CA ARG A 81 12.23 14.26 -16.17
C ARG A 81 11.10 13.91 -17.14
N LEU A 82 10.39 14.93 -17.64
CA LEU A 82 9.31 14.78 -18.62
C LEU A 82 9.81 14.22 -19.97
N HIS A 83 11.02 14.59 -20.39
CA HIS A 83 11.62 14.04 -21.61
C HIS A 83 11.81 12.52 -21.53
N VAL A 84 12.29 12.00 -20.38
CA VAL A 84 12.46 10.55 -20.17
C VAL A 84 11.12 9.83 -20.30
N PHE A 85 10.07 10.32 -19.64
CA PHE A 85 8.72 9.74 -19.73
C PHE A 85 8.18 9.77 -21.17
N ARG A 86 8.35 10.90 -21.87
CA ARG A 86 7.97 11.02 -23.28
C ARG A 86 8.63 9.96 -24.15
N CYS A 87 9.95 9.81 -24.03
CA CYS A 87 10.71 8.84 -24.82
C CYS A 87 10.33 7.39 -24.50
N ALA A 88 9.98 7.12 -23.25
CA ALA A 88 9.66 5.77 -22.78
C ALA A 88 8.19 5.37 -22.98
N ALA A 89 7.28 6.28 -23.38
CA ALA A 89 5.83 6.06 -23.35
C ALA A 89 5.37 4.74 -23.98
N LYS A 90 5.86 4.41 -25.19
CA LYS A 90 5.47 3.19 -25.92
C LYS A 90 5.90 1.90 -25.24
N ASP A 91 7.04 1.92 -24.55
CA ASP A 91 7.63 0.76 -23.90
C ASP A 91 7.44 0.77 -22.38
N TRP A 92 6.75 1.78 -21.84
CA TRP A 92 6.62 2.04 -20.42
C TRP A 92 6.00 0.85 -19.68
N ASP A 93 4.88 0.35 -20.19
CA ASP A 93 4.18 -0.78 -19.60
C ASP A 93 5.03 -2.06 -19.59
N ARG A 94 5.77 -2.31 -20.67
CA ARG A 94 6.65 -3.49 -20.76
C ARG A 94 7.81 -3.38 -19.77
N THR A 95 8.46 -2.22 -19.72
CA THR A 95 9.67 -2.01 -18.93
C THR A 95 9.36 -1.88 -17.45
N ILE A 96 8.46 -0.97 -17.09
CA ILE A 96 8.10 -0.70 -15.69
C ILE A 96 7.16 -1.77 -15.14
N GLY A 97 6.32 -2.38 -15.97
CA GLY A 97 5.47 -3.50 -15.56
C GLY A 97 6.28 -4.63 -14.94
N MET A 98 7.42 -4.99 -15.53
CA MET A 98 8.27 -6.05 -14.98
C MET A 98 8.81 -5.72 -13.59
N VAL A 99 9.20 -4.47 -13.37
CA VAL A 99 9.80 -3.98 -12.13
C VAL A 99 8.75 -3.83 -11.02
N GLU A 100 7.54 -3.40 -11.38
CA GLU A 100 6.49 -3.07 -10.41
C GLU A 100 5.63 -4.26 -9.96
N ARG A 101 5.74 -5.41 -10.63
CA ARG A 101 4.91 -6.60 -10.40
C ARG A 101 4.78 -7.03 -8.94
N ALA A 102 5.84 -6.87 -8.15
CA ALA A 102 5.87 -7.30 -6.75
C ALA A 102 5.49 -6.20 -5.74
N CYS A 103 5.37 -4.95 -6.16
CA CYS A 103 5.16 -3.81 -5.27
C CYS A 103 3.92 -2.99 -5.67
N ALA A 104 4.06 -2.12 -6.68
CA ALA A 104 3.00 -1.19 -7.05
C ALA A 104 1.74 -1.91 -7.57
N ASP A 105 1.90 -3.01 -8.30
CA ASP A 105 0.75 -3.79 -8.79
C ASP A 105 -0.06 -4.42 -7.66
N ASN A 106 0.60 -4.83 -6.56
CA ASN A 106 -0.11 -5.35 -5.38
C ASN A 106 -0.94 -4.25 -4.72
N HIS A 107 -0.42 -3.03 -4.63
CA HIS A 107 -1.16 -1.89 -4.08
C HIS A 107 -2.34 -1.53 -5.00
N ARG A 108 -2.15 -1.52 -6.32
CA ARG A 108 -3.24 -1.28 -7.28
C ARG A 108 -4.35 -2.31 -7.11
N LYS A 109 -4.00 -3.59 -7.03
CA LYS A 109 -4.96 -4.70 -6.82
C LYS A 109 -5.69 -4.63 -5.49
N GLU A 110 -5.03 -4.16 -4.44
CA GLU A 110 -5.64 -4.07 -3.12
C GLU A 110 -6.59 -2.87 -2.98
N TRP A 111 -6.22 -1.73 -3.55
CA TRP A 111 -6.86 -0.44 -3.25
C TRP A 111 -7.79 0.05 -4.35
N LEU A 112 -7.44 -0.10 -5.63
CA LEU A 112 -8.24 0.46 -6.72
C LEU A 112 -9.62 -0.20 -6.91
N PRO A 113 -9.81 -1.52 -6.66
CA PRO A 113 -11.15 -2.09 -6.70
C PRO A 113 -12.11 -1.47 -5.67
N LYS A 114 -11.55 -0.91 -4.58
CA LYS A 114 -12.30 -0.21 -3.52
C LYS A 114 -12.58 1.26 -3.87
N ALA A 115 -12.22 1.76 -5.05
CA ALA A 115 -12.60 3.11 -5.48
C ALA A 115 -14.14 3.24 -5.60
N ARG A 116 -14.66 4.46 -5.51
CA ARG A 116 -16.10 4.72 -5.56
C ARG A 116 -16.40 6.17 -5.93
N GLY A 117 -17.55 6.42 -6.57
CA GLY A 117 -17.95 7.75 -7.03
C GLY A 117 -17.22 8.20 -8.30
N ASP A 118 -16.96 9.49 -8.43
CA ASP A 118 -16.20 10.04 -9.56
C ASP A 118 -14.70 10.03 -9.21
N VAL A 119 -13.89 9.39 -10.05
CA VAL A 119 -12.47 9.18 -9.81
C VAL A 119 -11.65 10.09 -10.73
N LEU A 120 -10.73 10.84 -10.13
CA LEU A 120 -9.68 11.59 -10.83
C LEU A 120 -8.33 10.91 -10.59
N GLU A 121 -7.66 10.49 -11.66
CA GLU A 121 -6.28 10.02 -11.61
C GLU A 121 -5.33 11.11 -12.10
N VAL A 122 -4.40 11.52 -11.24
CA VAL A 122 -3.40 12.56 -11.54
C VAL A 122 -2.07 11.89 -11.91
N ALA A 123 -1.41 12.41 -12.95
CA ALA A 123 -0.20 11.81 -13.52
C ALA A 123 -0.44 10.36 -13.95
N MET A 124 -1.52 10.16 -14.70
CA MET A 124 -1.99 8.83 -15.08
C MET A 124 -1.01 8.06 -15.98
N GLY A 125 -0.06 8.75 -16.62
CA GLY A 125 0.86 8.18 -17.59
C GLY A 125 0.12 7.41 -18.69
N THR A 126 0.52 6.15 -18.89
CA THR A 126 -0.08 5.23 -19.86
C THR A 126 -1.40 4.59 -19.39
N GLY A 127 -1.95 4.98 -18.23
CA GLY A 127 -3.24 4.47 -17.74
C GLY A 127 -3.18 3.07 -17.13
N ARG A 128 -2.07 2.68 -16.50
CA ARG A 128 -1.89 1.32 -15.91
C ARG A 128 -2.85 1.00 -14.76
N CYS A 129 -3.45 2.02 -14.14
CA CYS A 129 -4.44 1.83 -13.09
C CYS A 129 -5.84 1.47 -13.64
N MET A 130 -6.12 1.74 -14.94
CA MET A 130 -7.44 1.55 -15.53
C MET A 130 -7.95 0.11 -15.42
N GLU A 131 -7.07 -0.88 -15.60
CA GLU A 131 -7.45 -2.30 -15.52
C GLU A 131 -8.03 -2.64 -14.14
N MET A 132 -7.42 -2.11 -13.07
CA MET A 132 -7.91 -2.34 -11.71
C MET A 132 -9.14 -1.49 -11.40
N ILE A 133 -9.23 -0.26 -11.92
CA ILE A 133 -10.44 0.56 -11.82
C ILE A 133 -11.63 -0.13 -12.49
N ALA A 134 -11.43 -0.83 -13.61
CA ALA A 134 -12.48 -1.57 -14.31
C ALA A 134 -13.12 -2.67 -13.44
N THR A 135 -12.41 -3.17 -12.42
CA THR A 135 -12.93 -4.17 -11.48
C THR A 135 -13.76 -3.56 -10.34
N SER A 136 -13.74 -2.25 -10.19
CA SER A 136 -14.51 -1.55 -9.16
C SER A 136 -15.98 -1.42 -9.56
N LYS A 137 -16.88 -1.78 -8.64
CA LYS A 137 -18.34 -1.77 -8.89
C LYS A 137 -18.99 -0.43 -8.60
N ASP A 138 -18.33 0.42 -7.81
CA ASP A 138 -18.94 1.62 -7.24
C ASP A 138 -18.42 2.92 -7.90
N VAL A 139 -17.54 2.80 -8.90
CA VAL A 139 -17.06 3.96 -9.68
C VAL A 139 -18.13 4.38 -10.68
N ARG A 140 -18.51 5.65 -10.64
CA ARG A 140 -19.51 6.26 -11.51
C ARG A 140 -18.90 6.87 -12.77
N SER A 141 -17.74 7.50 -12.65
CA SER A 141 -17.01 8.08 -13.78
C SER A 141 -15.51 8.11 -13.47
N TYR A 142 -14.70 8.14 -14.54
CA TYR A 142 -13.25 8.17 -14.42
C TYR A 142 -12.66 9.25 -15.33
N VAL A 143 -11.76 10.06 -14.78
CA VAL A 143 -10.98 11.05 -15.52
C VAL A 143 -9.52 10.82 -15.20
N GLY A 144 -8.72 10.57 -16.21
CA GLY A 144 -7.28 10.52 -16.08
C GLY A 144 -6.65 11.77 -16.67
N ILE A 145 -5.67 12.35 -15.98
CA ILE A 145 -4.93 13.50 -16.48
C ILE A 145 -3.42 13.26 -16.48
N ASP A 146 -2.76 13.76 -17.52
CA ASP A 146 -1.31 13.84 -17.61
C ASP A 146 -0.90 15.08 -18.41
N VAL A 147 0.37 15.45 -18.33
CA VAL A 147 0.94 16.60 -19.05
C VAL A 147 1.59 16.18 -20.37
N LEU A 148 1.91 14.89 -20.52
CA LEU A 148 2.54 14.32 -21.70
C LEU A 148 1.51 13.68 -22.63
N GLU A 149 1.43 14.19 -23.86
CA GLU A 149 0.50 13.68 -24.86
C GLU A 149 0.84 12.24 -25.27
N GLU A 150 2.14 11.94 -25.38
CA GLU A 150 2.65 10.64 -25.79
C GLU A 150 2.27 9.53 -24.79
N MET A 151 2.16 9.88 -23.51
CA MET A 151 1.65 8.97 -22.48
C MET A 151 0.14 8.77 -22.61
N LEU A 152 -0.60 9.86 -22.85
CA LEU A 152 -2.05 9.82 -23.00
C LEU A 152 -2.50 9.09 -24.26
N GLU A 153 -1.74 9.11 -25.34
CA GLU A 153 -2.01 8.31 -26.54
C GLU A 153 -2.15 6.82 -26.20
N VAL A 154 -1.19 6.27 -25.44
CA VAL A 154 -1.25 4.88 -24.95
C VAL A 154 -2.41 4.67 -23.98
N ALA A 155 -2.69 5.66 -23.12
CA ALA A 155 -3.81 5.57 -22.18
C ALA A 155 -5.17 5.53 -22.90
N ARG A 156 -5.34 6.27 -24.00
CA ARG A 156 -6.61 6.32 -24.76
C ARG A 156 -6.99 4.97 -25.35
N GLU A 157 -6.02 4.18 -25.80
CA GLU A 157 -6.27 2.83 -26.34
C GLU A 157 -6.96 1.92 -25.30
N LYS A 158 -6.70 2.16 -24.01
CA LYS A 158 -7.19 1.35 -22.88
C LYS A 158 -8.54 1.81 -22.33
N LEU A 159 -9.03 2.99 -22.72
CA LEU A 159 -10.33 3.49 -22.28
C LEU A 159 -11.47 2.53 -22.63
N SER A 160 -11.33 1.80 -23.75
CA SER A 160 -12.28 0.76 -24.18
C SER A 160 -12.50 -0.35 -23.14
N GLY A 161 -11.56 -0.56 -22.22
CA GLY A 161 -11.68 -1.52 -21.13
C GLY A 161 -12.58 -1.06 -19.97
N LEU A 162 -12.99 0.21 -19.94
CA LEU A 162 -13.85 0.76 -18.89
C LEU A 162 -15.32 0.76 -19.33
N GLN A 163 -16.18 0.13 -18.54
CA GLN A 163 -17.64 0.09 -18.78
C GLN A 163 -18.37 1.29 -18.15
N ILE A 164 -17.64 2.37 -17.86
CA ILE A 164 -18.13 3.59 -17.21
C ILE A 164 -17.76 4.80 -18.07
N PRO A 165 -18.46 5.94 -17.94
CA PRO A 165 -18.03 7.20 -18.55
C PRO A 165 -16.58 7.50 -18.17
N ALA A 166 -15.70 7.43 -19.16
CA ALA A 166 -14.26 7.58 -18.97
C ALA A 166 -13.66 8.48 -20.04
N ARG A 167 -12.72 9.34 -19.65
CA ARG A 167 -11.94 10.17 -20.57
C ARG A 167 -10.56 10.44 -20.03
N VAL A 168 -9.66 10.85 -20.94
CA VAL A 168 -8.35 11.34 -20.57
C VAL A 168 -8.14 12.74 -21.10
N GLU A 169 -7.50 13.59 -20.30
CA GLU A 169 -7.28 14.98 -20.65
C GLU A 169 -5.83 15.38 -20.43
N LYS A 170 -5.31 16.15 -21.39
CA LYS A 170 -4.00 16.78 -21.24
C LYS A 170 -4.14 18.04 -20.40
N VAL A 171 -3.32 18.15 -19.35
CA VAL A 171 -3.26 19.35 -18.51
C VAL A 171 -2.00 20.13 -18.81
N ARG A 172 -2.10 21.47 -18.79
CA ARG A 172 -0.95 22.37 -18.87
C ARG A 172 -0.54 22.77 -17.46
N ILE A 173 0.75 22.63 -17.16
CA ILE A 173 1.34 23.24 -15.96
C ILE A 173 1.64 24.69 -16.35
N GLY A 174 1.03 25.64 -15.62
CA GLY A 174 1.24 27.08 -15.78
C GLY A 174 2.47 27.59 -15.06
#